data_AF-A0A386PVW4-F1
#
_entry.id   AF-A0A386PVW4-F1
#
_cell.length_a   1.000
_cell.length_b   1.000
_cell.length_c   1.000
_cell.angle_alpha   90.00
_cell.angle_beta   90.00
_cell.angle_gamma   90.00
#
_symmetry.space_group_name_H-M   'P 1'
#
loop_
_entity.id
_entity.type
_entity.pdbx_description
1 polymer ?
#
loop_
_entity_poly.entity_id
_entity_poly.type
_entity_poly.pdbx_seq_one_letter_code
_entity_poly.pdbx_strand_id
1 'polypeptide(L)'
;MKIRILLKSYLQMFFQDFLYLTMLFGMIVVGLTAESLFNISPVKKYSLLLMGAFFLALFSTMHLYYNDSRQNKYLKQKVASYWADTLSQFLVAIIVNLFSGILIFIFSLILNRDVMLDTVGILTLVAVGFLGSSIATLFKTQWGKHSSLGQVGILIFVYLALSGSVIGLLEPVDWIFPPLSKLIVTLQTSPEITELLPIAGQTFLYGLVLFTISSLIYKKK
;
A
#
# COMPACT_ATOMS: atom_id res chain seq x y z
N MET A 1 -17.63 17.49 -9.77
CA MET A 1 -16.93 17.59 -11.08
C MET A 1 -15.41 17.63 -10.96
N LYS A 2 -14.82 18.51 -10.12
CA LYS A 2 -13.37 18.63 -9.92
C LYS A 2 -12.66 17.31 -9.53
N ILE A 3 -13.18 16.61 -8.51
CA ILE A 3 -12.65 15.32 -8.04
C ILE A 3 -12.68 14.28 -9.17
N ARG A 4 -13.78 14.18 -9.94
CA ARG A 4 -13.90 13.20 -11.04
C ARG A 4 -12.83 13.39 -12.11
N ILE A 5 -12.51 14.64 -12.47
CA ILE A 5 -11.49 14.94 -13.49
C ILE A 5 -10.10 14.54 -12.99
N LEU A 6 -9.76 14.92 -11.75
CA LEU A 6 -8.48 14.59 -11.15
C LEU A 6 -8.33 13.09 -10.92
N LEU A 7 -9.35 12.43 -10.37
CA LEU A 7 -9.39 10.98 -10.19
C LEU A 7 -9.16 10.24 -11.52
N LYS A 8 -9.84 10.64 -12.60
CA LYS A 8 -9.63 10.05 -13.93
C LYS A 8 -8.18 10.21 -14.40
N SER A 9 -7.60 11.41 -14.22
CA SER A 9 -6.21 11.68 -14.59
C SER A 9 -5.24 10.82 -13.79
N TYR A 10 -5.41 10.70 -12.47
CA TYR A 10 -4.54 9.88 -11.64
C TYR A 10 -4.65 8.39 -11.96
N LEU A 11 -5.87 7.86 -12.13
CA LEU A 11 -6.06 6.48 -12.56
C LEU A 11 -5.40 6.23 -13.91
N GLN A 12 -5.57 7.15 -14.86
CA GLN A 12 -4.89 7.04 -16.16
C GLN A 12 -3.37 6.99 -15.98
N MET A 13 -2.77 7.88 -15.18
CA MET A 13 -1.33 7.83 -14.90
C MET A 13 -0.87 6.53 -14.24
N PHE A 14 -1.72 5.94 -13.40
CA PHE A 14 -1.43 4.70 -12.70
C PHE A 14 -1.40 3.49 -13.65
N PHE A 15 -2.31 3.45 -14.62
CA PHE A 15 -2.45 2.33 -15.56
C PHE A 15 -1.73 2.54 -16.90
N GLN A 16 -1.38 3.78 -17.26
CA GLN A 16 -0.73 4.09 -18.54
C GLN A 16 0.72 3.60 -18.60
N ASP A 17 1.40 3.54 -17.45
CA ASP A 17 2.75 3.02 -17.36
C ASP A 17 2.76 1.53 -16.99
N PHE A 18 3.66 0.78 -17.62
CA PHE A 18 3.76 -0.67 -17.44
C PHE A 18 4.18 -1.08 -16.02
N LEU A 19 4.73 -0.19 -15.19
CA LEU A 19 5.31 -0.55 -13.89
C LEU A 19 4.31 -1.27 -12.98
N TYR A 20 3.15 -0.62 -12.72
CA TYR A 20 2.14 -1.18 -11.82
C TYR A 20 1.63 -2.53 -12.33
N LEU A 21 1.23 -2.59 -13.60
CA LEU A 21 0.69 -3.81 -14.20
C LEU A 21 1.74 -4.93 -14.24
N THR A 22 2.99 -4.61 -14.56
CA THR A 22 4.09 -5.60 -14.59
C THR A 22 4.37 -6.15 -13.20
N MET A 23 4.43 -5.30 -12.18
CA MET A 23 4.61 -5.75 -10.81
C MET A 23 3.41 -6.57 -10.32
N LEU A 24 2.18 -6.15 -10.64
CA LEU A 24 0.97 -6.90 -10.29
C LEU A 24 0.94 -8.28 -10.97
N PHE A 25 1.27 -8.36 -12.26
CA PHE A 25 1.38 -9.64 -12.96
C PHE A 25 2.51 -10.50 -12.41
N GLY A 26 3.66 -9.92 -12.07
CA GLY A 26 4.74 -10.62 -11.38
C GLY A 26 4.27 -11.22 -10.04
N MET A 27 3.52 -10.45 -9.26
CA MET A 27 2.91 -10.92 -8.01
C MET A 27 1.89 -12.04 -8.24
N ILE A 28 1.08 -11.97 -9.30
CA ILE A 28 0.14 -13.02 -9.69
C ILE A 28 0.87 -14.31 -10.07
N VAL A 29 1.94 -14.21 -10.88
CA VAL A 29 2.77 -15.36 -11.24
C VAL A 29 3.36 -16.00 -9.99
N VAL A 30 3.95 -15.21 -9.09
CA VAL A 30 4.45 -15.69 -7.79
C VAL A 30 3.32 -16.34 -6.98
N GLY A 31 2.13 -15.75 -6.92
CA GLY A 31 0.98 -16.32 -6.23
C GLY A 31 0.60 -17.71 -6.75
N LEU A 32 0.64 -17.91 -8.07
CA LEU A 32 0.30 -19.17 -8.72
C LEU A 32 1.41 -20.23 -8.62
N THR A 33 2.67 -19.84 -8.67
CA THR A 33 3.79 -20.79 -8.84
C THR A 33 4.66 -20.98 -7.61
N ALA A 34 4.57 -20.12 -6.58
CA ALA A 34 5.55 -20.17 -5.49
C ALA A 34 5.51 -21.48 -4.70
N GLU A 35 4.33 -22.06 -4.50
CA GLU A 35 4.16 -23.33 -3.79
C GLU A 35 4.83 -24.50 -4.53
N SER A 36 4.63 -24.59 -5.85
CA SER A 36 5.22 -25.65 -6.67
C SER A 36 6.72 -25.44 -6.94
N LEU A 37 7.18 -24.19 -7.09
CA LEU A 37 8.58 -23.89 -7.40
C LEU A 37 9.48 -23.89 -6.16
N PHE A 38 9.00 -23.41 -5.01
CA PHE A 38 9.81 -23.23 -3.81
C PHE A 38 9.43 -24.15 -2.65
N ASN A 39 8.42 -25.02 -2.82
CA ASN A 39 7.92 -25.91 -1.78
C ASN A 39 7.61 -25.17 -0.47
N ILE A 40 6.99 -23.98 -0.57
CA ILE A 40 6.65 -23.14 0.58
C ILE A 40 5.24 -23.45 1.07
N SER A 41 5.04 -23.39 2.39
CA SER A 41 3.71 -23.53 2.98
C SER A 41 2.77 -22.38 2.59
N PRO A 42 1.45 -22.58 2.57
CA PRO A 42 0.46 -21.53 2.28
C PRO A 42 0.61 -20.28 3.17
N VAL A 43 0.95 -20.48 4.44
CA VAL A 43 1.26 -19.40 5.41
C VAL A 43 2.44 -18.56 4.94
N LYS A 44 3.57 -19.18 4.59
CA LYS A 44 4.76 -18.47 4.10
C LYS A 44 4.49 -17.78 2.77
N LYS A 45 3.75 -18.42 1.87
CA LYS A 45 3.28 -17.84 0.60
C LYS A 45 2.50 -16.56 0.88
N TYR A 46 1.54 -16.60 1.79
CA TYR A 46 0.74 -15.43 2.14
C TYR A 46 1.57 -14.31 2.79
N SER A 47 2.54 -14.62 3.67
CA SER A 47 3.48 -13.62 4.19
C SER A 47 4.27 -12.92 3.08
N LEU A 48 4.74 -13.68 2.07
CA LEU A 48 5.44 -13.12 0.91
C LEU A 48 4.50 -12.22 0.09
N LEU A 49 3.25 -12.62 -0.08
CA LEU A 49 2.25 -11.80 -0.78
C LEU A 49 1.93 -10.50 -0.03
N LEU A 50 1.87 -10.51 1.31
CA LEU A 50 1.72 -9.29 2.12
C LEU A 50 2.89 -8.33 1.89
N MET A 51 4.13 -8.82 1.96
CA MET A 51 5.32 -7.99 1.67
C MET A 51 5.31 -7.47 0.23
N GLY A 52 4.98 -8.32 -0.73
CA GLY A 52 4.91 -7.92 -2.13
C GLY A 52 3.81 -6.91 -2.40
N ALA A 53 2.63 -7.01 -1.77
CA ALA A 53 1.56 -6.04 -1.86
C ALA A 53 1.98 -4.67 -1.29
N PHE A 54 2.70 -4.67 -0.16
CA PHE A 54 3.30 -3.46 0.41
C PHE A 54 4.23 -2.76 -0.59
N PHE A 55 5.18 -3.50 -1.17
CA PHE A 55 6.15 -2.93 -2.12
C PHE A 55 5.52 -2.54 -3.45
N LEU A 56 4.59 -3.34 -3.97
CA LEU A 56 3.79 -3.00 -5.16
C LEU A 56 3.14 -1.63 -4.99
N ALA A 57 2.44 -1.43 -3.88
CA ALA A 57 1.72 -0.20 -3.60
C ALA A 57 2.66 0.98 -3.36
N LEU A 58 3.74 0.77 -2.60
CA LEU A 58 4.79 1.76 -2.34
C LEU A 58 5.40 2.27 -3.65
N PHE A 59 5.96 1.37 -4.47
CA PHE A 59 6.66 1.77 -5.70
C PHE A 59 5.72 2.34 -6.75
N SER A 60 4.52 1.77 -6.90
CA SER A 60 3.53 2.32 -7.85
C SER A 60 3.07 3.72 -7.44
N THR A 61 2.91 3.98 -6.14
CA THR A 61 2.52 5.30 -5.62
C THR A 61 3.67 6.31 -5.73
N MET A 62 4.92 5.89 -5.48
CA MET A 62 6.10 6.74 -5.73
C MET A 62 6.18 7.17 -7.19
N HIS A 63 5.98 6.22 -8.10
CA HIS A 63 5.97 6.46 -9.54
C HIS A 63 4.84 7.40 -9.96
N LEU A 64 3.64 7.22 -9.39
CA LEU A 64 2.51 8.14 -9.58
C LEU A 64 2.89 9.57 -9.20
N TYR A 65 3.49 9.79 -8.03
CA TYR A 65 3.86 11.14 -7.59
C TYR A 65 4.99 11.75 -8.40
N TYR A 66 5.94 10.93 -8.85
CA TYR A 66 6.98 11.37 -9.77
C TYR A 66 6.37 11.88 -11.08
N ASN A 67 5.46 11.10 -11.70
CA ASN A 67 4.77 11.49 -12.93
C ASN A 67 3.87 12.70 -12.76
N ASP A 68 3.09 12.73 -11.67
CA ASP A 68 2.22 13.83 -11.32
C ASP A 68 2.98 15.16 -11.20
N SER A 69 4.17 15.13 -10.60
CA SER A 69 5.04 16.31 -10.48
C SER A 69 5.50 16.87 -11.83
N ARG A 70 5.53 16.06 -12.90
CA ARG A 70 5.97 16.43 -14.24
C ARG A 70 4.81 16.80 -15.17
N GLN A 71 3.73 16.01 -15.16
CA GLN A 71 2.70 16.06 -16.19
C GLN A 71 1.45 16.87 -15.77
N ASN A 72 1.12 16.92 -14.48
CA ASN A 72 -0.18 17.43 -14.02
C ASN A 72 -0.22 18.90 -13.58
N LYS A 73 0.88 19.65 -13.73
CA LYS A 73 0.98 21.05 -13.26
C LYS A 73 -0.16 21.92 -13.78
N TYR A 74 -0.45 21.86 -15.08
CA TYR A 74 -1.49 22.68 -15.71
C TYR A 74 -2.92 22.27 -15.29
N LEU A 75 -3.18 20.97 -15.16
CA LEU A 75 -4.48 20.47 -14.72
C LEU A 75 -4.78 20.90 -13.28
N LYS A 76 -3.79 20.82 -12.39
CA LYS A 76 -3.92 21.25 -10.99
C LYS A 76 -4.16 22.75 -10.86
N GLN A 77 -3.47 23.55 -11.68
CA GLN A 77 -3.71 24.99 -11.76
C GLN A 77 -5.14 25.30 -12.21
N LYS A 78 -5.65 24.59 -13.22
CA LYS A 78 -7.02 24.79 -13.74
C LYS A 78 -8.11 24.39 -12.73
N VAL A 79 -7.91 23.31 -11.97
CA VAL A 79 -8.89 22.87 -10.95
C VAL A 79 -8.85 23.76 -9.71
N ALA A 80 -7.66 24.28 -9.37
CA ALA A 80 -7.40 25.22 -8.28
C ALA A 80 -8.01 24.79 -6.93
N SER A 81 -7.89 23.50 -6.58
CA SER A 81 -8.41 22.98 -5.32
C SER A 81 -7.50 21.90 -4.74
N TYR A 82 -6.82 22.24 -3.63
CA TYR A 82 -5.92 21.34 -2.92
C TYR A 82 -6.64 20.12 -2.33
N TRP A 83 -7.81 20.33 -1.74
CA TRP A 83 -8.60 19.25 -1.15
C TRP A 83 -9.19 18.30 -2.19
N ALA A 84 -9.58 18.81 -3.36
CA ALA A 84 -10.01 17.95 -4.47
C ALA A 84 -8.85 17.10 -4.99
N ASP A 85 -7.62 17.65 -5.04
CA ASP A 85 -6.41 16.92 -5.43
C ASP A 85 -6.08 15.81 -4.43
N THR A 86 -6.03 16.16 -3.15
CA THR A 86 -5.73 15.24 -2.06
C THR A 86 -6.76 14.12 -1.96
N LEU A 87 -8.05 14.45 -2.04
CA LEU A 87 -9.12 13.44 -2.01
C LEU A 87 -9.05 12.52 -3.24
N SER A 88 -8.67 13.05 -4.41
CA SER A 88 -8.49 12.21 -5.60
C SER A 88 -7.32 11.24 -5.43
N GLN A 89 -6.19 11.69 -4.88
CA GLN A 89 -5.04 10.83 -4.55
C GLN A 89 -5.43 9.72 -3.56
N PHE A 90 -6.20 10.07 -2.52
CA PHE A 90 -6.71 9.10 -1.54
C PHE A 90 -7.60 8.04 -2.18
N LEU A 91 -8.55 8.46 -3.02
CA LEU A 91 -9.45 7.54 -3.72
C LEU A 91 -8.69 6.61 -4.67
N VAL A 92 -7.67 7.11 -5.37
CA VAL A 92 -6.81 6.28 -6.24
C VAL A 92 -6.09 5.23 -5.40
N ALA A 93 -5.49 5.63 -4.28
CA ALA A 93 -4.82 4.69 -3.38
C ALA A 93 -5.79 3.60 -2.91
N ILE A 94 -7.00 3.94 -2.48
CA ILE A 94 -8.00 2.93 -2.08
C ILE A 94 -8.36 2.00 -3.25
N ILE A 95 -8.75 2.56 -4.40
CA ILE A 95 -9.23 1.79 -5.56
C ILE A 95 -8.15 0.81 -6.05
N VAL A 96 -6.91 1.28 -6.20
CA VAL A 96 -5.80 0.46 -6.66
C VAL A 96 -5.47 -0.64 -5.66
N ASN A 97 -5.38 -0.33 -4.37
CA ASN A 97 -5.03 -1.34 -3.37
C ASN A 97 -6.14 -2.38 -3.23
N LEU A 98 -7.40 -1.96 -3.31
CA LEU A 98 -8.55 -2.86 -3.35
C LEU A 98 -8.47 -3.80 -4.56
N PHE A 99 -8.29 -3.25 -5.76
CA PHE A 99 -8.18 -4.04 -6.98
C PHE A 99 -6.99 -5.01 -6.95
N SER A 100 -5.82 -4.53 -6.51
CA SER A 100 -4.61 -5.36 -6.39
C SER A 100 -4.79 -6.46 -5.35
N GLY A 101 -5.34 -6.15 -4.18
CA GLY A 101 -5.56 -7.11 -3.11
C GLY A 101 -6.51 -8.23 -3.53
N ILE A 102 -7.61 -7.89 -4.19
CA ILE A 102 -8.57 -8.88 -4.74
C ILE A 102 -7.88 -9.78 -5.75
N LEU A 103 -7.18 -9.21 -6.75
CA LEU A 103 -6.53 -10.01 -7.79
C LEU A 103 -5.43 -10.91 -7.23
N ILE A 104 -4.52 -10.36 -6.41
CA ILE A 104 -3.44 -11.13 -5.79
C ILE A 104 -4.02 -12.28 -4.97
N PHE A 105 -5.08 -12.04 -4.20
CA PHE A 105 -5.72 -13.08 -3.40
C PHE A 105 -6.34 -14.18 -4.25
N ILE A 106 -7.16 -13.83 -5.24
CA ILE A 106 -7.81 -14.80 -6.14
C ILE A 106 -6.76 -15.68 -6.83
N PHE A 107 -5.71 -15.06 -7.38
CA PHE A 107 -4.66 -15.79 -8.10
C PHE A 107 -3.62 -16.46 -7.21
N SER A 108 -3.65 -16.23 -5.89
CA SER A 108 -2.79 -16.98 -4.96
C SER A 108 -3.28 -18.42 -4.71
N LEU A 109 -4.53 -18.72 -5.10
CA LEU A 109 -5.21 -19.99 -4.85
C LEU A 109 -5.19 -20.41 -3.37
N ILE A 110 -5.12 -19.44 -2.46
CA ILE A 110 -5.22 -19.65 -1.00
C ILE A 110 -6.70 -19.71 -0.54
N LEU A 111 -7.64 -19.69 -1.50
CA LEU A 111 -9.08 -19.72 -1.27
C LEU A 111 -9.47 -20.82 -0.29
N ASN A 112 -10.13 -20.42 0.80
CA ASN A 112 -10.73 -21.35 1.74
C ASN A 112 -12.22 -21.57 1.37
N ARG A 113 -12.84 -22.63 1.88
CA ARG A 113 -14.31 -22.83 1.74
C ARG A 113 -15.11 -21.78 2.52
N ASP A 114 -14.45 -21.08 3.44
CA ASP A 114 -15.05 -20.05 4.28
C ASP A 114 -14.81 -18.64 3.69
N VAL A 115 -15.89 -18.03 3.22
CA VAL A 115 -15.93 -16.67 2.66
C VAL A 115 -15.44 -15.62 3.65
N MET A 116 -15.63 -15.85 4.96
CA MET A 116 -15.19 -14.92 5.99
C MET A 116 -13.66 -14.88 6.07
N LEU A 117 -13.00 -16.04 6.00
CA LEU A 117 -11.53 -16.13 6.01
C LEU A 117 -10.92 -15.49 4.76
N ASP A 118 -11.54 -15.72 3.60
CA ASP A 118 -11.11 -15.10 2.35
C ASP A 118 -11.22 -13.57 2.40
N THR A 119 -12.29 -13.06 3.01
CA THR A 119 -12.49 -11.62 3.19
C THR A 119 -11.42 -11.02 4.09
N VAL A 120 -11.07 -11.69 5.19
CA VAL A 120 -9.97 -11.25 6.08
C VAL A 120 -8.64 -11.23 5.32
N GLY A 121 -8.39 -12.24 4.47
CA GLY A 121 -7.22 -12.27 3.60
C GLY A 121 -7.14 -11.04 2.68
N ILE A 122 -8.20 -10.80 1.91
CA ILE A 122 -8.27 -9.65 1.00
C ILE A 122 -8.09 -8.33 1.77
N LEU A 123 -8.83 -8.14 2.87
CA LEU A 123 -8.73 -6.91 3.68
C LEU A 123 -7.32 -6.69 4.22
N THR A 124 -6.62 -7.75 4.61
CA THR A 124 -5.24 -7.64 5.10
C THR A 124 -4.29 -7.21 3.98
N LEU A 125 -4.42 -7.77 2.77
CA LEU A 125 -3.64 -7.33 1.60
C LEU A 125 -3.91 -5.86 1.25
N VAL A 126 -5.17 -5.44 1.30
CA VAL A 126 -5.58 -4.05 1.06
C VAL A 126 -5.00 -3.12 2.11
N ALA A 127 -5.07 -3.48 3.40
CA ALA A 127 -4.53 -2.67 4.49
C ALA A 127 -3.01 -2.47 4.36
N VAL A 128 -2.29 -3.53 4.02
CA VAL A 128 -0.83 -3.49 3.84
C VAL A 128 -0.43 -2.71 2.58
N GLY A 129 -1.14 -2.88 1.47
CA GLY A 129 -0.93 -2.04 0.28
C GLY A 129 -1.23 -0.57 0.55
N PHE A 130 -2.30 -0.28 1.29
CA PHE A 130 -2.65 1.07 1.68
C PHE A 130 -1.57 1.71 2.56
N LEU A 131 -1.00 0.97 3.51
CA LEU A 131 0.15 1.41 4.30
C LEU A 131 1.34 1.83 3.40
N GLY A 132 1.70 0.99 2.42
CA GLY A 132 2.77 1.29 1.47
C GLY A 132 2.49 2.58 0.68
N SER A 133 1.26 2.75 0.21
CA SER A 133 0.82 3.97 -0.49
C SER A 133 0.90 5.21 0.40
N SER A 134 0.49 5.10 1.66
CA SER A 134 0.53 6.20 2.63
C SER A 134 1.95 6.62 2.99
N ILE A 135 2.89 5.67 3.13
CA ILE A 135 4.31 5.97 3.31
C ILE A 135 4.85 6.74 2.10
N ALA A 136 4.57 6.29 0.87
CA ALA A 136 4.95 7.04 -0.33
C ALA A 136 4.35 8.46 -0.37
N THR A 137 3.12 8.61 0.14
CA THR A 137 2.39 9.88 0.22
C THR A 137 3.05 10.87 1.18
N LEU A 138 3.67 10.43 2.27
CA LEU A 138 4.44 11.32 3.17
C LEU A 138 5.50 12.12 2.43
N PHE A 139 6.10 11.53 1.39
CA PHE A 139 7.18 12.14 0.62
C PHE A 139 6.71 12.69 -0.73
N LYS A 140 5.40 12.87 -0.95
CA LYS A 140 4.83 13.22 -2.27
C LYS A 140 5.44 14.45 -2.94
N THR A 141 5.88 15.44 -2.17
CA THR A 141 6.49 16.68 -2.70
C THR A 141 7.97 16.54 -3.05
N GLN A 142 8.66 15.54 -2.50
CA GLN A 142 10.08 15.35 -2.71
C GLN A 142 10.40 14.74 -4.08
N TRP A 143 9.48 13.97 -4.67
CA TRP A 143 9.68 13.30 -5.97
C TRP A 143 10.00 14.24 -7.13
N GLY A 144 9.48 15.46 -7.10
CA GLY A 144 9.67 16.42 -8.20
C GLY A 144 10.95 17.26 -8.09
N LYS A 145 11.55 17.39 -6.90
CA LYS A 145 12.64 18.35 -6.65
C LYS A 145 13.82 17.78 -5.87
N HIS A 146 13.58 16.87 -4.93
CA HIS A 146 14.60 16.28 -4.06
C HIS A 146 14.38 14.77 -3.95
N SER A 147 14.47 14.07 -5.09
CA SER A 147 14.19 12.64 -5.17
C SER A 147 15.05 11.81 -4.21
N SER A 148 16.31 12.19 -3.99
CA SER A 148 17.20 11.54 -3.02
C SER A 148 16.69 11.63 -1.58
N LEU A 149 16.20 12.80 -1.14
CA LEU A 149 15.61 12.96 0.19
C LEU A 149 14.32 12.13 0.34
N GLY A 150 13.50 12.06 -0.71
CA GLY A 150 12.32 11.20 -0.73
C GLY A 150 12.68 9.71 -0.59
N GLN A 151 13.72 9.25 -1.29
CA GLN A 151 14.20 7.87 -1.24
C GLN A 151 14.75 7.50 0.14
N VAL A 152 15.60 8.35 0.74
CA VAL A 152 16.14 8.12 2.09
C VAL A 152 15.01 8.08 3.13
N GLY A 153 14.06 9.01 3.03
CA GLY A 153 12.89 9.05 3.91
C GLY A 153 12.06 7.77 3.85
N ILE A 154 11.78 7.27 2.64
CA ILE A 154 11.08 5.98 2.49
C ILE A 154 11.85 4.84 3.10
N LEU A 155 13.17 4.78 2.89
CA LEU A 155 13.96 3.67 3.41
C LEU A 155 13.84 3.57 4.94
N ILE A 156 13.84 4.70 5.64
CA ILE A 156 13.61 4.76 7.09
C ILE A 156 12.22 4.23 7.45
N PHE A 157 11.15 4.71 6.78
CA PHE A 157 9.78 4.28 7.10
C PHE A 157 9.49 2.81 6.72
N VAL A 158 10.09 2.31 5.63
CA VAL A 158 10.03 0.90 5.24
C VAL A 158 10.73 0.04 6.27
N TYR A 159 11.91 0.45 6.72
CA TYR A 159 12.62 -0.25 7.80
C TYR A 159 11.76 -0.31 9.06
N LEU A 160 11.22 0.83 9.52
CA LEU A 160 10.33 0.86 10.68
C LEU A 160 9.09 -0.03 10.51
N ALA A 161 8.48 -0.05 9.32
CA ALA A 161 7.35 -0.92 9.02
C ALA A 161 7.71 -2.42 9.05
N LEU A 162 8.93 -2.80 8.68
CA LEU A 162 9.39 -4.19 8.61
C LEU A 162 10.10 -4.68 9.88
N SER A 163 10.62 -3.77 10.71
CA SER A 163 11.40 -4.12 11.89
C SER A 163 10.72 -3.79 13.21
N GLY A 164 9.59 -3.07 13.18
CA GLY A 164 9.00 -2.47 14.37
C GLY A 164 8.71 -3.47 15.49
N SER A 165 8.10 -4.61 15.17
CA SER A 165 7.76 -5.64 16.16
C SER A 165 8.93 -6.55 16.52
N VAL A 166 10.08 -6.40 15.86
CA VAL A 166 11.27 -7.25 16.10
C VAL A 166 12.25 -6.56 17.05
N ILE A 167 12.29 -5.22 17.06
CA ILE A 167 13.35 -4.46 17.74
C ILE A 167 12.94 -4.00 19.16
N GLY A 168 11.70 -4.21 19.61
CA GLY A 168 11.24 -3.83 20.96
C GLY A 168 11.15 -2.32 21.21
N LEU A 169 11.91 -1.50 20.46
CA LEU A 169 11.91 -0.04 20.50
C LEU A 169 10.54 0.58 20.19
N LEU A 170 9.67 -0.14 19.47
CA LEU A 170 8.34 0.33 19.07
C LEU A 170 7.19 -0.35 19.84
N GLU A 171 7.47 -1.30 20.74
CA GLU A 171 6.45 -1.97 21.57
C GLU A 171 5.45 -1.02 22.24
N PRO A 172 5.85 0.15 22.81
CA PRO A 172 4.91 1.06 23.45
C PRO A 172 3.89 1.69 22.49
N VAL A 173 4.21 1.73 21.19
CA VAL A 173 3.40 2.40 20.16
C VAL A 173 2.81 1.40 19.14
N ASP A 174 3.20 0.13 19.20
CA ASP A 174 2.74 -0.97 18.33
C ASP A 174 1.22 -1.25 18.44
N TRP A 175 0.57 -0.77 19.50
CA TRP A 175 -0.89 -0.82 19.64
C TRP A 175 -1.59 0.25 18.77
N ILE A 176 -0.93 1.39 18.52
CA ILE A 176 -1.43 2.49 17.66
C ILE A 176 -0.94 2.32 16.22
N PHE A 177 0.29 1.81 16.06
CA PHE A 177 1.01 1.73 14.79
C PHE A 177 1.54 0.32 14.57
N PRO A 178 0.67 -0.66 14.22
CA PRO A 178 1.15 -2.00 13.98
C PRO A 178 2.09 -1.98 12.76
N PRO A 179 3.34 -2.46 12.92
CA PRO A 179 4.23 -2.64 11.81
C PRO A 179 3.74 -3.81 10.94
N LEU A 180 4.09 -3.79 9.66
CA LEU A 180 3.89 -4.94 8.74
C LEU A 180 4.49 -6.22 9.33
N SER A 181 5.59 -6.11 10.07
CA SER A 181 6.21 -7.22 10.77
C SER A 181 5.28 -7.91 11.77
N LYS A 182 4.36 -7.19 12.43
CA LYS A 182 3.40 -7.76 13.37
C LYS A 182 2.41 -8.68 12.67
N LEU A 183 1.91 -8.29 11.50
CA LEU A 183 1.04 -9.17 10.66
C LEU A 183 1.76 -10.45 10.26
N ILE A 184 3.03 -10.33 9.84
CA ILE A 184 3.84 -11.47 9.41
C ILE A 184 4.11 -12.41 10.57
N VAL A 185 4.52 -11.88 11.72
CA VAL A 185 4.80 -12.66 12.94
C VAL A 185 3.52 -13.34 13.42
N THR A 186 2.41 -12.62 13.53
CA THR A 186 1.13 -13.22 13.95
C THR A 186 0.68 -14.34 13.03
N LEU A 187 0.82 -14.19 11.71
CA LEU A 187 0.50 -15.27 10.77
C LEU A 187 1.40 -16.51 10.96
N GLN A 188 2.64 -16.32 11.40
CA GLN A 188 3.58 -17.42 11.63
C GLN A 188 3.38 -18.10 12.99
N THR A 189 2.88 -17.37 13.99
CA THR A 189 2.70 -17.89 15.35
C THR A 189 1.29 -18.41 15.61
N SER A 190 0.29 -17.92 14.89
CA SER A 190 -1.11 -18.27 15.07
C SER A 190 -1.70 -18.97 13.84
N PRO A 191 -2.44 -20.08 14.03
CA PRO A 191 -3.00 -20.84 12.91
C PRO A 191 -4.24 -20.20 12.27
N GLU A 192 -4.90 -19.23 12.93
CA GLU A 192 -6.15 -18.65 12.45
C GLU A 192 -5.96 -17.31 11.73
N ILE A 193 -6.37 -17.25 10.46
CA ILE A 193 -6.33 -16.03 9.63
C ILE A 193 -7.21 -14.91 10.23
N THR A 194 -8.26 -15.25 10.98
CA THR A 194 -9.15 -14.30 11.67
C THR A 194 -8.41 -13.38 12.63
N GLU A 195 -7.32 -13.84 13.24
CA GLU A 195 -6.49 -13.03 14.14
C GLU A 195 -5.79 -11.86 13.44
N LEU A 196 -5.70 -11.88 12.10
CA LEU A 196 -5.16 -10.77 11.33
C LEU A 196 -6.13 -9.60 11.24
N LEU A 197 -7.45 -9.83 11.35
CA LEU A 197 -8.46 -8.78 11.18
C LEU A 197 -8.23 -7.55 12.08
N PRO A 198 -8.03 -7.68 13.41
CA PRO A 198 -7.75 -6.52 14.25
C PRO A 198 -6.45 -5.80 13.85
N ILE A 199 -5.41 -6.56 13.50
CA ILE A 199 -4.10 -6.00 13.11
C ILE A 199 -4.20 -5.30 11.75
N ALA A 200 -4.95 -5.85 10.80
CA ALA A 200 -5.24 -5.26 9.50
C ALA A 200 -6.02 -3.95 9.66
N GLY A 201 -7.03 -3.93 10.54
CA GLY A 201 -7.77 -2.71 10.88
C GLY A 201 -6.86 -1.62 11.46
N GLN A 202 -6.02 -1.97 12.43
CA GLN A 202 -5.02 -1.05 12.99
C GLN A 202 -4.02 -0.56 11.93
N THR A 203 -3.58 -1.45 11.03
CA THR A 203 -2.64 -1.12 9.92
C THR A 203 -3.27 -0.13 8.96
N PHE A 204 -4.54 -0.33 8.60
CA PHE A 204 -5.29 0.58 7.75
C PHE A 204 -5.48 1.95 8.41
N LEU A 205 -5.84 1.98 9.69
CA LEU A 205 -5.96 3.22 10.47
C LEU A 205 -4.62 3.97 10.53
N TYR A 206 -3.52 3.26 10.73
CA TYR A 206 -2.19 3.88 10.70
C TYR A 206 -1.89 4.49 9.33
N GLY A 207 -2.13 3.75 8.24
CA GLY A 207 -2.02 4.28 6.89
C GLY A 207 -2.87 5.54 6.69
N LEU A 208 -4.07 5.61 7.29
CA LEU A 208 -4.96 6.76 7.20
C LEU A 208 -4.38 7.97 7.94
N VAL A 209 -3.81 7.75 9.13
CA VAL A 209 -3.12 8.78 9.90
C VAL A 209 -1.94 9.35 9.11
N LEU A 210 -1.08 8.50 8.54
CA LEU A 210 0.06 8.93 7.71
C LEU A 210 -0.39 9.75 6.50
N PHE A 211 -1.43 9.28 5.81
CA PHE A 211 -2.00 10.00 4.66
C PHE A 211 -2.54 11.38 5.07
N THR A 212 -3.24 11.45 6.21
CA THR A 212 -3.82 12.69 6.74
C THR A 212 -2.72 13.68 7.15
N ILE A 213 -1.67 13.22 7.83
CA ILE A 213 -0.51 14.04 8.20
C ILE A 213 0.13 14.62 6.94
N SER A 214 0.40 13.81 5.92
CA SER A 214 0.90 14.28 4.62
C SER A 214 -0.02 15.36 4.02
N SER A 215 -1.32 15.11 4.04
CA SER A 215 -2.33 16.01 3.50
C SER A 215 -2.38 17.35 4.20
N LEU A 216 -2.09 17.41 5.50
CA LEU A 216 -2.08 18.67 6.25
C LEU A 216 -0.76 19.45 6.06
N ILE A 217 0.39 18.77 6.07
CA ILE A 217 1.71 19.40 5.93
C ILE A 217 1.84 20.14 4.59
N TYR A 218 1.28 19.59 3.52
CA TYR A 218 1.45 20.13 2.17
C TYR A 218 0.37 21.10 1.71
N LYS A 219 -0.59 21.45 2.57
CA LYS A 219 -1.54 22.52 2.29
C LYS A 219 -0.77 23.84 2.25
N LYS A 220 -0.59 24.41 1.05
CA LYS A 220 -0.09 25.79 0.94
C LYS A 220 -1.01 26.71 1.74
N LYS A 221 -0.42 27.47 2.66
CA LYS A 221 -1.06 28.66 3.25
C LYS A 221 -1.31 29.68 2.15
#